data_AF-A0ABD2TML6-F1
#
_entry.id   AF-A0ABD2TML6-F1
#
_cell.length_a   1.000
_cell.length_b   1.000
_cell.length_c   1.000
_cell.angle_alpha   90.00
_cell.angle_beta   90.00
_cell.angle_gamma   90.00
#
_symmetry.space_group_name_H-M   'P 1'
#
loop_
_entity.id
_entity.type
_entity.pdbx_description
1 polymer ?
#
loop_
_entity_poly.entity_id
_entity_poly.type
_entity_poly.pdbx_seq_one_letter_code
_entity_poly.pdbx_strand_id
1 'polypeptide(L)'
;YWAGSKLCRAVILRYSPVFWSDFIRVLLRLTSLSLPNKLMGDKKKAGALFVRLVSTAGTGFFYVKKKTKTLVTNQTKLEFRKFDPRVNCHVLFKEEKMK
;
A
#
# COMPACT_ATOMS: atom_id res chain seq x y z
N TYR A 1 -51.44 19.42 -13.38
CA TYR A 1 -51.83 18.29 -14.26
C TYR A 1 -51.49 17.00 -13.54
N TRP A 2 -52.38 16.50 -12.68
CA TRP A 2 -53.48 15.58 -13.00
C TRP A 2 -53.02 14.29 -13.70
N ALA A 3 -52.89 13.22 -12.92
CA ALA A 3 -53.71 12.02 -13.11
C ALA A 3 -53.59 11.15 -11.86
N GLY A 4 -54.61 11.22 -10.99
CA GLY A 4 -54.80 10.24 -9.94
C GLY A 4 -55.45 8.97 -10.49
N SER A 5 -55.35 7.85 -9.79
CA SER A 5 -56.49 6.96 -9.62
C SER A 5 -56.25 5.86 -8.58
N LYS A 6 -57.25 5.74 -7.70
CA LYS A 6 -57.85 4.48 -7.22
C LYS A 6 -57.20 3.80 -6.02
N LEU A 7 -57.68 4.25 -4.86
CA LEU A 7 -58.30 3.36 -3.88
C LEU A 7 -58.95 2.15 -4.58
N CYS A 8 -58.39 0.97 -4.33
CA CYS A 8 -59.14 -0.28 -4.30
C CYS A 8 -59.04 -0.81 -2.87
N ARG A 9 -60.20 -0.80 -2.19
CA ARG A 9 -60.50 -1.59 -0.99
C ARG A 9 -59.99 -3.02 -1.17
N ALA A 10 -59.37 -3.59 -0.14
CA ALA A 10 -60.02 -4.62 0.70
C ALA A 10 -59.00 -5.45 1.49
N VAL A 11 -59.44 -5.85 2.68
CA VAL A 11 -58.95 -6.97 3.50
C VAL A 11 -57.68 -6.74 4.31
N ILE A 12 -57.88 -6.08 5.45
CA ILE A 12 -57.12 -6.38 6.67
C ILE A 12 -57.42 -7.85 7.03
N LEU A 13 -56.47 -8.75 6.84
CA LEU A 13 -56.38 -9.99 7.63
C LEU A 13 -54.95 -10.18 8.11
N ARG A 14 -54.72 -9.66 9.32
CA ARG A 14 -53.80 -10.14 10.37
C ARG A 14 -52.50 -10.79 9.87
N TYR A 15 -51.51 -9.95 9.59
CA TYR A 15 -50.12 -10.40 9.59
C TYR A 15 -49.72 -10.70 11.04
N SER A 16 -49.62 -11.99 11.36
CA SER A 16 -49.17 -12.47 12.67
C SER A 16 -47.65 -12.21 12.81
N PRO A 17 -47.18 -11.61 13.92
CA PRO A 17 -45.78 -11.17 14.10
C PRO A 17 -44.76 -12.31 14.19
N VAL A 18 -45.22 -13.57 14.21
CA VAL A 18 -44.36 -14.75 14.41
C VAL A 18 -43.66 -15.18 13.12
N PHE A 19 -44.27 -14.95 11.95
CA PHE A 19 -43.72 -15.37 10.66
C PHE A 19 -42.57 -14.49 10.17
N TRP A 20 -42.50 -13.23 10.63
CA TRP A 20 -41.41 -12.33 10.29
C TRP A 20 -40.12 -12.61 11.08
N SER A 21 -40.25 -13.29 12.23
CA SER A 21 -39.11 -13.67 13.08
C SER A 21 -38.29 -14.81 12.48
N ASP A 22 -38.93 -15.76 11.80
CA ASP A 22 -38.23 -16.87 11.15
C ASP A 22 -37.53 -16.46 9.86
N PHE A 23 -38.11 -15.50 9.12
CA PHE A 23 -37.47 -14.94 7.93
C PHE A 23 -36.18 -14.17 8.26
N ILE A 24 -36.16 -13.42 9.38
CA ILE A 24 -34.95 -12.74 9.86
C ILE A 24 -33.89 -13.75 10.34
N ARG A 25 -34.30 -14.87 10.97
CA ARG A 25 -33.37 -15.93 11.41
C ARG A 25 -32.69 -16.65 10.25
N VAL A 26 -33.38 -16.85 9.13
CA VAL A 26 -32.80 -17.45 7.91
C VAL A 26 -31.88 -16.45 7.20
N LEU A 27 -32.25 -15.16 7.16
CA LEU A 27 -31.43 -14.12 6.54
C LEU A 27 -30.13 -13.83 7.31
N LEU A 28 -30.16 -13.91 8.66
CA LEU A 28 -28.96 -13.78 9.51
C LEU A 28 -28.03 -14.99 9.43
N ARG A 29 -28.52 -16.15 8.94
CA ARG A 29 -27.70 -17.36 8.71
C ARG A 29 -26.97 -17.35 7.37
N LEU A 30 -27.45 -16.58 6.39
CA LEU A 30 -26.84 -16.47 5.06
C LEU A 30 -25.78 -15.36 4.96
N THR A 31 -25.66 -14.50 5.98
CA THR A 31 -24.64 -13.43 6.06
C THR A 31 -23.49 -13.77 7.02
N SER A 32 -23.25 -15.06 7.30
CA SER A 32 -22.15 -15.50 8.19
C SER A 32 -20.93 -16.10 7.48
N LEU A 33 -20.84 -15.96 6.16
CA LEU A 33 -19.54 -16.08 5.49
C LEU A 33 -18.78 -14.77 5.68
N SER A 34 -18.24 -14.59 6.89
CA SER A 34 -17.12 -13.68 7.10
C SER A 34 -16.00 -14.16 6.17
N LEU A 35 -15.87 -13.52 5.00
CA LEU A 35 -14.69 -13.67 4.17
C LEU A 35 -13.48 -13.42 5.07
N PRO A 36 -12.55 -14.38 5.21
CA PRO A 36 -11.37 -14.17 6.03
C PRO A 36 -10.55 -13.04 5.38
N ASN A 37 -10.68 -11.83 5.92
CA ASN A 37 -9.80 -10.71 5.63
C ASN A 37 -8.42 -11.01 6.22
N LYS A 38 -7.63 -11.92 5.62
CA LYS A 38 -6.21 -12.03 5.95
C LYS A 38 -5.40 -12.88 4.99
N LEU A 39 -5.04 -12.35 3.83
CA LEU A 39 -3.81 -12.75 3.13
C LEU A 39 -3.12 -11.54 2.48
N MET A 40 -2.99 -10.45 3.23
CA MET A 40 -1.82 -9.58 3.04
C MET A 40 -0.84 -9.99 4.13
N GLY A 41 0.02 -10.96 3.81
CA GLY A 41 1.07 -11.40 4.74
C GLY A 41 1.83 -10.19 5.27
N ASP A 42 2.16 -10.21 6.57
CA ASP A 42 2.87 -9.15 7.24
C ASP A 42 4.18 -8.86 6.47
N LYS A 43 4.17 -7.82 5.64
CA LYS A 43 5.33 -7.40 4.87
C LYS A 43 6.34 -6.85 5.86
N LYS A 44 7.27 -7.71 6.29
CA LYS A 44 8.43 -7.30 7.10
C LYS A 44 9.12 -6.15 6.36
N LYS A 45 9.01 -4.93 6.93
CA LYS A 45 9.61 -3.72 6.35
C LYS A 45 11.13 -3.90 6.44
N ALA A 46 11.74 -4.40 5.37
CA ALA A 46 13.19 -4.44 5.25
C ALA A 46 13.74 -3.01 5.45
N GLY A 47 14.71 -2.87 6.35
CA GLY A 47 15.34 -1.59 6.66
C GLY A 47 15.88 -0.92 5.40
N ALA A 48 15.81 0.41 5.37
CA ALA A 48 16.41 1.18 4.29
C ALA A 48 17.93 1.02 4.35
N LEU A 49 18.51 0.41 3.32
CA LEU A 49 19.96 0.28 3.19
C LEU A 49 20.50 1.58 2.59
N PHE A 50 21.37 2.25 3.32
CA PHE A 50 22.05 3.46 2.86
C PHE A 50 23.48 3.13 2.44
N VAL A 51 23.95 3.80 1.38
CA VAL A 51 25.33 3.71 0.89
C VAL A 51 25.93 5.10 0.74
N ARG A 52 27.26 5.18 0.84
CA ARG A 52 28.02 6.41 0.58
C ARG A 52 28.54 6.36 -0.85
N LEU A 53 28.45 7.48 -1.54
CA LEU A 53 29.11 7.72 -2.82
C LEU A 53 30.26 8.69 -2.54
N VAL A 54 31.49 8.20 -2.65
CA VAL A 54 32.73 8.95 -2.35
C VAL A 54 33.35 9.47 -3.65
N SER A 55 33.80 10.73 -3.63
CA SER A 55 34.44 11.35 -4.78
C SER A 55 35.81 10.71 -5.07
N THR A 56 36.10 10.44 -6.35
CA THR A 56 37.43 9.93 -6.74
C THR A 56 38.52 10.99 -6.72
N ALA A 57 38.15 12.26 -6.50
CA ALA A 57 39.08 13.39 -6.46
C ALA A 57 39.82 13.54 -5.11
N GLY A 58 39.57 12.66 -4.14
CA GLY A 58 40.30 12.66 -2.86
C GLY A 58 39.94 13.81 -1.91
N THR A 59 38.83 14.51 -2.15
CA THR A 59 38.38 15.66 -1.35
C THR A 59 37.64 15.28 -0.06
N GLY A 60 37.29 14.00 0.09
CA GLY A 60 36.51 13.50 1.22
C GLY A 60 35.02 13.90 1.18
N PHE A 61 34.55 14.51 0.09
CA PHE A 61 33.12 14.80 -0.08
C PHE A 61 32.35 13.55 -0.48
N PHE A 62 31.21 13.30 0.17
CA PHE A 62 30.39 12.14 -0.11
C PHE A 62 28.89 12.45 -0.07
N TYR A 63 28.14 11.71 -0.88
CA TYR A 63 26.69 11.70 -0.82
C TYR A 63 26.19 10.46 -0.11
N VAL A 64 25.13 10.60 0.68
CA VAL A 64 24.37 9.48 1.21
C VAL A 64 23.17 9.22 0.31
N LYS A 65 23.00 7.98 -0.14
CA LYS A 65 21.85 7.56 -0.93
C LYS A 65 21.26 6.27 -0.38
N LYS A 66 19.94 6.14 -0.48
CA LYS A 66 19.23 4.90 -0.20
C LYS A 66 19.31 3.99 -1.42
N LYS A 67 19.69 2.74 -1.23
CA LYS A 67 19.62 1.72 -2.27
C LYS A 67 18.22 1.13 -2.37
N THR A 68 17.75 0.95 -3.60
CA THR A 68 16.52 0.22 -3.91
C THR A 68 16.77 -1.29 -3.76
N LYS A 69 15.76 -2.05 -3.33
CA LYS A 69 15.86 -3.50 -3.07
C LYS A 69 16.45 -4.28 -4.24
N THR A 70 16.06 -3.96 -5.48
CA THR A 70 16.58 -4.60 -6.70
C THR A 70 18.09 -4.41 -6.89
N LEU A 71 18.62 -3.23 -6.54
CA LEU A 71 20.07 -2.96 -6.65
C LEU A 71 20.87 -3.67 -5.55
N VAL A 72 20.22 -3.98 -4.43
CA VAL A 72 20.82 -4.75 -3.33
C VAL A 72 20.94 -6.21 -3.71
N THR A 73 19.88 -6.81 -4.28
CA THR A 73 19.90 -8.22 -4.70
C THR A 73 20.90 -8.50 -5.81
N ASN A 74 21.09 -7.55 -6.73
CA ASN A 74 22.00 -7.70 -7.87
C ASN A 74 23.46 -7.30 -7.56
N GLN A 75 23.77 -6.91 -6.31
CA GLN A 75 25.08 -6.48 -5.82
C GLN A 75 25.86 -5.56 -6.79
N THR A 76 25.15 -4.70 -7.53
CA THR A 76 25.75 -3.82 -8.52
C THR A 76 26.36 -2.62 -7.81
N LYS A 77 27.66 -2.38 -8.04
CA LYS A 77 28.35 -1.17 -7.55
C LYS A 77 27.90 0.02 -8.40
N LEU A 78 27.52 1.11 -7.74
CA LEU A 78 27.05 2.30 -8.42
C LEU A 78 28.20 3.27 -8.67
N GLU A 79 28.36 3.71 -9.92
CA GLU A 79 29.30 4.75 -10.32
C GLU A 79 28.55 5.88 -11.04
N PHE A 80 28.69 7.11 -10.56
CA PHE A 80 27.98 8.26 -11.11
C PHE A 80 28.89 9.47 -11.25
N ARG A 81 28.70 10.26 -12.31
CA ARG A 81 29.30 11.59 -12.40
C ARG A 81 28.42 12.60 -11.66
N LYS A 82 28.96 13.24 -10.63
CA LYS A 82 28.26 14.27 -9.85
C LYS A 82 29.17 15.45 -9.57
N PHE A 83 28.56 16.58 -9.23
CA PHE A 83 29.30 17.77 -8.84
C PHE A 83 29.96 17.57 -7.48
N ASP A 84 31.23 17.96 -7.37
CA ASP A 84 31.92 18.10 -6.09
C ASP A 84 32.14 19.59 -5.80
N PRO A 85 31.53 20.17 -4.75
CA PRO A 85 31.67 21.59 -4.42
C PRO A 85 33.09 21.98 -3.96
N ARG A 86 33.96 21.02 -3.66
CA ARG A 86 35.36 21.31 -3.29
C ARG A 86 36.25 21.47 -4.52
N VAL A 87 35.96 20.74 -5.60
CA VAL A 87 36.71 20.81 -6.87
C VAL A 87 36.02 21.73 -7.89
N ASN A 88 34.75 22.09 -7.64
CA ASN A 88 33.89 22.82 -8.57
C ASN A 88 33.74 22.13 -9.94
N CYS A 89 33.84 20.80 -9.97
CA CYS A 89 33.79 20.00 -11.19
C CYS A 89 32.92 18.75 -11.02
N HIS A 90 32.44 18.21 -12.13
CA HIS A 90 31.77 16.91 -12.12
C HIS A 90 32.79 15.79 -12.16
N VAL A 91 32.88 15.05 -11.06
CA VAL A 91 33.82 13.94 -10.89
C VAL A 91 33.07 12.63 -10.79
N LEU A 92 33.78 11.53 -11.00
CA LEU A 92 33.23 10.20 -10.78
C LEU A 92 33.10 9.95 -9.27
N PHE A 93 31.97 9.40 -8.85
CA PHE A 93 31.71 8.97 -7.49
C PHE A 93 31.58 7.45 -7.47
N LYS A 94 32.30 6.81 -6.55
CA LYS A 94 32.28 5.36 -6.33
C LYS A 94 31.54 5.04 -5.03
N GLU A 95 30.89 3.90 -5.02
CA GLU A 95 30.17 3.44 -3.84
C GLU A 95 31.08 2.81 -2.79
N GLU A 96 30.91 3.22 -1.53
CA GLU A 96 31.47 2.58 -0.35
C GLU A 96 30.37 2.12 0.62
N LYS A 97 30.62 0.97 1.25
CA LYS A 97 29.73 0.43 2.29
C LYS A 97 29.86 1.27 3.56
N MET A 98 28.72 1.65 4.13
CA MET A 98 28.69 2.18 5.49
C MET A 98 28.87 1.02 6.47
N LYS A 99 29.71 1.22 7.48
CA LYS A 99 29.79 0.35 8.65
C LYS A 99 28.68 0.70 9.63
#